data_AF-A0A1Q2MCW3-F1
#
_entry.id   AF-A0A1Q2MCW3-F1
#
_cell.length_a   1.000
_cell.length_b   1.000
_cell.length_c   1.000
_cell.angle_alpha   90.00
_cell.angle_beta   90.00
_cell.angle_gamma   90.00
#
_symmetry.space_group_name_H-M   'P 1'
#
loop_
_entity.id
_entity.type
_entity.pdbx_description
1 polymer ?
#
loop_
_entity_poly.entity_id
_entity_poly.type
_entity_poly.pdbx_seq_one_letter_code
_entity_poly.pdbx_strand_id
1 'polypeptide(L)'
;MSQNIEIINIAVRLIVKVAVLAAGFSERARKRDLKRLAGMDIDEKDKELIFLRAKITQLQTQVSILQKAFKKQNNKKRYTIREKLFILCYMEAFQIPRRRVTELAVLVWQITKVNAGWGRFRIANQLKFLGIFLSASTVRNILNRPESPATG
;
A
#
# COMPACT_ATOMS: atom_id res chain seq x y z
N MET A 1 -26.70 -8.19 21.96
CA MET A 1 -26.02 -6.88 21.79
C MET A 1 -25.09 -6.52 22.95
N SER A 2 -25.23 -7.13 24.14
CA SER A 2 -24.40 -6.82 25.34
C SER A 2 -22.93 -7.25 25.24
N GLN A 3 -22.62 -8.42 24.67
CA GLN A 3 -21.25 -8.93 24.57
C GLN A 3 -20.31 -8.01 23.77
N ASN A 4 -20.80 -7.42 22.68
CA ASN A 4 -19.99 -6.49 21.88
C ASN A 4 -19.65 -5.21 22.67
N ILE A 5 -20.57 -4.74 23.51
CA ILE A 5 -20.36 -3.56 24.37
C ILE A 5 -19.34 -3.87 25.47
N GLU A 6 -19.39 -5.06 26.06
CA GLU A 6 -18.40 -5.51 27.05
C GLU A 6 -16.99 -5.64 26.46
N ILE A 7 -16.86 -6.25 25.28
CA ILE A 7 -15.57 -6.38 24.58
C ILE A 7 -14.97 -5.00 24.28
N ILE A 8 -15.80 -4.05 23.81
CA ILE A 8 -15.37 -2.67 23.55
C ILE A 8 -14.90 -2.00 24.85
N ASN A 9 -15.67 -2.13 25.94
CA ASN A 9 -15.29 -1.53 27.23
C ASN A 9 -13.98 -2.11 27.78
N ILE A 10 -13.77 -3.42 27.66
CA ILE A 10 -12.52 -4.07 28.08
C ILE A 10 -11.35 -3.55 27.23
N ALA A 11 -11.51 -3.45 25.92
CA ALA A 11 -10.48 -2.94 25.02
C ALA A 11 -10.11 -1.48 25.34
N VAL A 12 -11.10 -0.61 25.52
CA VAL A 12 -10.88 0.80 25.89
C VAL A 12 -10.15 0.90 27.23
N ARG A 13 -10.57 0.11 28.23
CA ARG A 13 -9.91 0.08 29.55
C ARG A 13 -8.45 -0.36 29.47
N LEU A 14 -8.16 -1.36 28.64
CA LEU A 14 -6.78 -1.81 28.40
C LEU A 14 -5.94 -0.73 27.72
N ILE A 15 -6.48 -0.06 26.69
CA ILE A 15 -5.78 1.04 25.99
C ILE A 15 -5.45 2.17 26.96
N VAL A 16 -6.42 2.60 27.78
CA VAL A 16 -6.20 3.66 28.78
C VAL A 16 -5.15 3.24 29.81
N LYS A 17 -5.20 1.99 30.30
CA LYS A 17 -4.23 1.48 31.28
C LYS A 17 -2.81 1.43 30.72
N VAL A 18 -2.66 1.02 29.45
CA VAL A 18 -1.36 1.02 28.77
C VAL A 18 -0.85 2.45 28.55
N ALA A 19 -1.71 3.39 28.16
CA ALA A 19 -1.34 4.79 27.98
C ALA A 19 -0.83 5.42 29.30
N VAL A 20 -1.53 5.19 30.42
CA VAL A 20 -1.12 5.69 31.74
C VAL A 20 0.21 5.07 32.18
N LEU A 21 0.41 3.76 31.95
CA LEU A 21 1.67 3.09 32.25
C LEU A 21 2.82 3.68 31.40
N ALA A 22 2.63 3.85 30.10
CA ALA A 22 3.63 4.43 29.21
C ALA A 22 4.01 5.86 29.61
N ALA A 23 3.02 6.68 29.99
CA ALA A 23 3.25 8.03 30.49
C ALA A 23 4.03 8.04 31.81
N GLY A 24 3.67 7.17 32.76
CA GLY A 24 4.39 7.06 34.04
C GLY A 24 5.83 6.58 33.89
N PHE A 25 6.10 5.66 32.95
CA PHE A 25 7.46 5.19 32.67
C PHE A 25 8.32 6.28 32.00
N SER A 26 7.78 7.03 31.04
CA SER A 26 8.51 8.11 30.37
C SER A 26 8.87 9.23 31.35
N GLU A 27 7.96 9.56 32.27
CA GLU A 27 8.18 10.60 33.27
C GLU A 27 9.24 10.19 34.32
N ARG A 28 9.24 8.93 34.76
CA ARG A 28 10.27 8.41 35.66
C ARG A 28 11.65 8.35 35.01
N ALA A 29 11.72 7.93 33.74
CA ALA A 29 12.98 7.93 32.98
C ALA A 29 13.53 9.37 32.89
N ARG A 30 12.68 10.32 32.47
CA ARG A 30 13.04 11.74 32.36
C ARG A 30 13.51 12.33 33.69
N LYS A 31 12.84 12.02 34.82
CA LYS A 31 13.27 12.51 36.15
C LYS A 31 14.63 11.97 36.58
N ARG A 32 14.97 10.72 36.24
CA ARG A 32 16.29 10.14 36.53
C ARG A 32 17.38 10.78 35.68
N ASP A 33 17.11 10.98 34.40
CA ASP A 33 18.06 11.57 33.47
C ASP A 33 18.31 13.05 33.81
N LEU A 34 17.28 13.81 34.17
CA LEU A 34 17.42 15.19 34.65
C LEU A 34 18.25 15.28 35.94
N LYS A 35 18.09 14.33 36.87
CA LYS A 35 18.93 14.26 38.08
C LYS A 35 20.40 13.95 37.75
N ARG A 36 20.67 13.09 36.76
CA ARG A 36 22.03 12.80 36.28
C ARG A 36 22.66 14.03 35.62
N LEU A 37 21.92 14.68 34.72
CA LEU A 37 22.35 15.91 34.05
C LEU A 37 22.58 17.05 35.04
N ALA A 38 21.76 17.18 36.09
CA ALA A 38 21.95 18.22 37.11
C ALA A 38 23.28 18.09 37.87
N GLY A 39 23.83 16.86 38.00
CA GLY A 39 25.11 16.60 38.67
C GLY A 39 26.35 16.66 37.78
N MET A 40 26.20 16.85 36.46
CA MET A 40 27.31 16.89 35.51
C MET A 40 27.85 18.30 35.28
N ASP A 41 29.15 18.38 35.02
CA ASP A 41 29.84 19.59 34.59
C ASP A 41 29.45 20.00 33.15
N ILE A 42 29.68 21.26 32.79
CA ILE A 42 29.25 21.85 31.52
C ILE A 42 29.95 21.17 30.33
N ASP A 43 31.25 20.91 30.42
CA ASP A 43 32.02 20.25 29.34
C ASP A 43 31.56 18.81 29.09
N GLU A 44 31.16 18.11 30.14
CA GLU A 44 30.66 16.74 30.06
C GLU A 44 29.28 16.69 29.39
N LYS A 45 28.41 17.67 29.69
CA LYS A 45 27.12 17.84 29.01
C LYS A 45 27.29 18.08 27.52
N ASP A 46 28.27 18.90 27.11
CA ASP A 46 28.50 19.20 25.70
C ASP A 46 28.95 17.96 24.91
N LYS A 47 29.82 17.12 25.50
CA LYS A 47 30.22 15.83 24.92
C LYS A 47 29.03 14.88 24.75
N GLU A 48 28.19 14.75 25.77
CA GLU A 48 26.97 13.95 25.68
C GLU A 48 26.01 14.50 24.62
N LEU A 49 25.88 15.82 24.51
CA LEU A 49 25.00 16.48 23.55
C LEU A 49 25.45 16.20 22.11
N ILE A 50 26.75 16.27 21.82
CA ILE A 50 27.32 15.91 20.51
C ILE A 50 27.07 14.43 20.20
N PHE A 51 27.32 13.54 21.16
CA PHE A 51 27.11 12.10 21.00
C PHE A 51 25.63 11.77 20.73
N LEU A 52 24.72 12.35 21.50
CA LEU A 52 23.28 12.15 21.35
C LEU A 52 22.78 12.70 20.01
N ARG A 53 23.27 13.86 19.56
CA ARG A 53 22.96 14.38 18.22
C ARG A 53 23.40 13.42 17.12
N ALA A 54 24.63 12.90 17.18
CA ALA A 54 25.12 11.93 16.22
C ALA A 54 24.25 10.66 16.18
N LYS A 55 23.85 10.14 17.34
CA LYS A 55 22.98 8.97 17.46
C LYS A 55 21.58 9.23 16.91
N ILE A 56 21.02 10.42 17.15
CA ILE A 56 19.74 10.83 16.57
C ILE A 56 19.83 10.85 15.05
N THR A 57 20.88 11.45 14.47
CA THR A 57 21.09 11.48 13.02
C THR A 57 21.21 10.07 12.43
N GLN A 58 21.94 9.17 13.11
CA GLN A 58 22.03 7.76 12.70
C GLN A 58 20.67 7.06 12.71
N LEU A 59 19.90 7.20 13.79
CA LEU A 59 18.58 6.59 13.91
C LEU A 59 17.59 7.14 12.88
N GLN A 60 17.59 8.46 12.64
CA GLN A 60 16.78 9.08 11.60
C GLN A 60 17.12 8.53 10.21
N THR A 61 18.41 8.33 9.93
CA THR A 61 18.87 7.74 8.67
C THR A 61 18.35 6.31 8.52
N GLN A 62 18.49 5.46 9.56
CA GLN A 62 17.98 4.08 9.55
C GLN A 62 16.47 4.03 9.35
N VAL A 63 15.70 4.84 10.08
CA VAL A 63 14.24 4.91 9.93
C VAL A 63 13.86 5.34 8.52
N SER A 64 14.56 6.31 7.93
CA SER A 64 14.28 6.77 6.57
C SER A 64 14.54 5.67 5.52
N ILE A 65 15.60 4.87 5.71
CA ILE A 65 15.95 3.75 4.83
C ILE A 65 14.87 2.67 4.93
N LEU A 66 14.46 2.31 6.16
CA LEU A 66 13.41 1.32 6.39
C LEU A 66 12.08 1.77 5.81
N GLN A 67 11.66 3.00 6.05
CA GLN A 67 10.42 3.55 5.48
C GLN A 67 10.44 3.54 3.94
N LYS A 68 11.57 3.91 3.32
CA LYS A 68 11.73 3.84 1.85
C LYS A 68 11.67 2.39 1.36
N ALA A 69 12.28 1.45 2.07
CA ALA A 69 12.23 0.03 1.74
C ALA A 69 10.80 -0.54 1.82
N PHE A 70 10.05 -0.22 2.88
CA PHE A 70 8.65 -0.62 3.04
C PHE A 70 7.73 -0.04 1.95
N LYS A 71 7.87 1.25 1.61
CA LYS A 71 7.13 1.87 0.50
C LYS A 71 7.41 1.17 -0.84
N LYS A 72 8.68 0.85 -1.12
CA LYS A 72 9.10 0.12 -2.32
C LYS A 72 8.52 -1.30 -2.38
N GLN A 73 8.42 -1.97 -1.23
CA GLN A 73 7.81 -3.30 -1.12
C GLN A 73 6.31 -3.26 -1.38
N ASN A 74 5.58 -2.30 -0.79
CA ASN A 74 4.14 -2.14 -0.99
C ASN A 74 3.74 -1.79 -2.43
N ASN A 75 4.58 -1.04 -3.15
CA ASN A 75 4.32 -0.68 -4.55
C ASN A 75 4.52 -1.84 -5.54
N LYS A 76 5.24 -2.90 -5.15
CA LYS A 76 5.35 -4.13 -5.96
C LYS A 76 4.27 -5.10 -5.51
N LYS A 77 3.02 -4.89 -5.94
CA LYS A 77 1.95 -5.89 -5.80
C LYS A 77 2.34 -7.15 -6.57
N ARG A 78 3.04 -8.07 -5.90
CA ARG A 78 3.24 -9.43 -6.39
C ARG A 78 1.91 -10.15 -6.22
N TYR A 79 1.32 -10.58 -7.32
CA TYR A 79 0.16 -11.46 -7.27
C TYR A 79 0.48 -12.66 -6.37
N THR A 80 -0.39 -12.89 -5.39
CA THR A 80 -0.35 -14.08 -4.55
C THR A 80 -0.51 -15.34 -5.42
N ILE A 81 -0.08 -16.50 -4.92
CA ILE A 81 -0.20 -17.76 -5.67
C ILE A 81 -1.67 -18.02 -6.04
N ARG A 82 -2.61 -17.72 -5.13
CA ARG A 82 -4.05 -17.81 -5.38
C ARG A 82 -4.50 -16.91 -6.53
N GLU A 83 -4.08 -15.64 -6.55
CA GLU A 83 -4.40 -14.71 -7.64
C GLU A 83 -3.78 -15.15 -8.98
N LYS A 84 -2.55 -15.67 -8.96
CA LYS A 84 -1.91 -16.23 -10.17
C LYS A 84 -2.68 -17.45 -10.69
N LEU A 85 -3.09 -18.35 -9.79
CA LEU A 85 -3.89 -19.52 -10.15
C LEU A 85 -5.26 -19.10 -10.69
N PHE A 86 -5.88 -18.08 -10.09
CA PHE A 86 -7.15 -17.54 -10.55
C PHE A 86 -7.03 -16.93 -11.95
N ILE A 87 -5.96 -16.16 -12.21
CA ILE A 87 -5.68 -15.62 -13.55
C ILE A 87 -5.44 -16.74 -14.56
N LEU A 88 -4.72 -17.80 -14.20
CA LEU A 88 -4.47 -18.96 -15.06
C LEU A 88 -5.74 -19.76 -15.34
N CYS A 89 -6.53 -20.10 -14.31
CA CYS A 89 -7.82 -20.77 -14.47
C CYS A 89 -8.80 -19.94 -15.31
N TYR A 90 -8.81 -18.62 -15.17
CA TYR A 90 -9.59 -17.75 -16.05
C TYR A 90 -9.04 -17.78 -17.48
N MET A 91 -7.73 -17.66 -17.67
CA MET A 91 -7.13 -17.73 -19.02
C MET A 91 -7.44 -19.06 -19.73
N GLU A 92 -7.44 -20.16 -19.00
CA GLU A 92 -7.73 -21.51 -19.48
C GLU A 92 -9.23 -21.72 -19.74
N ALA A 93 -10.10 -21.34 -18.80
CA ALA A 93 -11.55 -21.40 -18.96
C ALA A 93 -12.06 -20.54 -20.13
N PHE A 94 -11.37 -19.46 -20.46
CA PHE A 94 -11.75 -18.55 -21.53
C PHE A 94 -10.87 -18.66 -22.80
N GLN A 95 -10.00 -19.68 -22.88
CA GLN A 95 -9.12 -19.98 -24.02
C GLN A 95 -8.41 -18.75 -24.63
N ILE A 96 -7.99 -17.77 -23.83
CA ILE A 96 -7.43 -16.51 -24.34
C ILE A 96 -6.00 -16.77 -24.84
N PRO A 97 -5.71 -16.69 -26.16
CA PRO A 97 -4.35 -16.83 -26.66
C PRO A 97 -3.57 -15.57 -26.30
N ARG A 98 -2.46 -15.70 -25.55
CA ARG A 98 -1.60 -14.57 -25.15
C ARG A 98 -1.15 -13.66 -26.31
N ARG A 99 -1.17 -14.17 -27.54
CA ARG A 99 -0.75 -13.48 -28.77
C ARG A 99 -1.75 -12.46 -29.30
N ARG A 100 -3.05 -12.50 -28.95
CA ARG A 100 -4.08 -11.57 -29.44
C ARG A 100 -4.39 -10.39 -28.49
N VAL A 101 -3.67 -10.28 -27.38
CA VAL A 101 -3.95 -9.27 -26.34
C VAL A 101 -3.69 -7.84 -26.85
N THR A 102 -2.74 -7.66 -27.76
CA THR A 102 -2.41 -6.39 -28.41
C THR A 102 -3.49 -5.95 -29.39
N GLU A 103 -3.95 -6.83 -30.26
CA GLU A 103 -5.04 -6.59 -31.22
C GLU A 103 -6.34 -6.22 -30.48
N LEU A 104 -6.65 -6.94 -29.40
CA LEU A 104 -7.81 -6.65 -28.56
C LEU A 104 -7.71 -5.30 -27.86
N ALA A 105 -6.50 -4.90 -27.44
CA ALA A 105 -6.29 -3.59 -26.83
C ALA A 105 -6.55 -2.46 -27.83
N VAL A 106 -6.06 -2.59 -29.06
CA VAL A 106 -6.30 -1.62 -30.15
C VAL A 106 -7.80 -1.51 -30.46
N LEU A 107 -8.49 -2.64 -30.57
CA LEU A 107 -9.92 -2.68 -30.86
C LEU A 107 -10.75 -2.02 -29.73
N VAL A 108 -10.38 -2.22 -28.47
CA VAL A 108 -11.00 -1.54 -27.32
C VAL A 108 -10.79 -0.01 -27.39
N TRP A 109 -9.59 0.45 -27.76
CA TRP A 109 -9.29 1.87 -27.96
C TRP A 109 -10.09 2.48 -29.12
N GLN A 110 -10.22 1.78 -30.24
CA GLN A 110 -11.02 2.24 -31.38
C GLN A 110 -12.51 2.37 -31.03
N ILE A 111 -13.10 1.37 -30.36
CA ILE A 111 -14.51 1.42 -29.94
C ILE A 111 -14.77 2.57 -28.97
N THR A 112 -13.84 2.81 -28.04
CA THR A 112 -13.97 3.92 -27.07
C THR A 112 -13.81 5.28 -27.70
N LYS A 113 -12.90 5.43 -28.66
CA LYS A 113 -12.72 6.67 -29.43
C LYS A 113 -13.97 7.04 -30.25
N VAL A 114 -14.59 6.05 -30.91
CA VAL A 114 -15.82 6.24 -31.68
C VAL A 114 -17.04 6.47 -30.76
N ASN A 115 -17.00 5.97 -29.53
CA ASN A 115 -18.12 6.02 -28.58
C ASN A 115 -17.72 6.61 -27.23
N ALA A 116 -17.35 7.89 -27.20
CA ALA A 116 -16.81 8.58 -26.03
C ALA A 116 -17.71 8.58 -24.76
N GLY A 117 -19.00 8.24 -24.89
CA GLY A 117 -19.95 8.12 -23.78
C GLY A 117 -20.13 6.70 -23.23
N TRP A 118 -19.44 5.69 -23.78
CA TRP A 118 -19.64 4.31 -23.37
C TRP A 118 -18.80 3.96 -22.14
N GLY A 119 -19.47 3.50 -21.08
CA GLY A 119 -18.80 2.93 -19.91
C GLY A 119 -18.23 1.53 -20.18
N ARG A 120 -17.22 1.13 -19.39
CA ARG A 120 -16.53 -0.17 -19.47
C ARG A 120 -17.43 -1.41 -19.57
N PHE A 121 -18.60 -1.40 -18.94
CA PHE A 121 -19.56 -2.51 -18.99
C PHE A 121 -20.26 -2.62 -20.34
N ARG A 122 -20.59 -1.48 -20.98
CA ARG A 122 -21.21 -1.47 -22.32
C ARG A 122 -20.23 -1.99 -23.37
N ILE A 123 -18.97 -1.57 -23.29
CA ILE A 123 -17.90 -2.02 -24.20
C ILE A 123 -17.68 -3.53 -24.04
N ALA A 124 -17.56 -4.04 -22.81
CA ALA A 124 -17.44 -5.47 -22.53
C ALA A 124 -18.62 -6.29 -23.09
N ASN A 125 -19.85 -5.79 -22.92
CA ASN A 125 -21.05 -6.46 -23.43
C ASN A 125 -21.13 -6.45 -24.96
N GLN A 126 -20.71 -5.37 -25.62
CA GLN A 126 -20.68 -5.30 -27.08
C GLN A 126 -19.61 -6.22 -27.68
N LEU A 127 -18.45 -6.31 -27.05
CA LEU A 127 -17.42 -7.28 -27.42
C LEU A 127 -17.93 -8.71 -27.27
N LYS A 128 -18.72 -8.99 -26.23
CA LYS A 128 -19.37 -10.28 -26.03
C LYS A 128 -20.33 -10.63 -27.17
N PHE A 129 -21.08 -9.67 -27.72
CA PHE A 129 -21.93 -9.89 -28.90
C PHE A 129 -21.12 -10.21 -30.16
N LEU A 130 -19.88 -9.70 -30.27
CA LEU A 130 -18.94 -10.01 -31.35
C LEU A 130 -18.17 -11.33 -31.14
N GLY A 131 -18.55 -12.12 -30.13
CA GLY A 131 -17.87 -13.38 -29.77
C GLY A 131 -16.55 -13.18 -29.02
N ILE A 132 -16.22 -11.95 -28.61
CA ILE A 132 -14.99 -11.61 -27.90
C ILE A 132 -15.30 -11.40 -26.42
N PHE A 133 -14.89 -12.35 -25.58
CA PHE A 133 -15.17 -12.25 -24.14
C PHE A 133 -14.10 -11.43 -23.40
N LEU A 134 -14.48 -10.22 -22.96
CA LEU A 134 -13.62 -9.31 -22.19
C LEU A 134 -14.34 -8.85 -20.93
N SER A 135 -13.72 -9.05 -19.75
CA SER A 135 -14.30 -8.55 -18.50
C SER A 135 -14.23 -7.01 -18.45
N ALA A 136 -15.22 -6.36 -17.82
CA ALA A 136 -15.23 -4.91 -17.64
C ALA A 136 -14.00 -4.39 -16.86
N SER A 137 -13.42 -5.23 -16.00
CA SER A 137 -12.15 -4.95 -15.31
C SER A 137 -10.96 -4.99 -16.26
N THR A 138 -10.95 -5.92 -17.21
CA THR A 138 -9.93 -6.01 -18.26
C THR A 138 -9.99 -4.80 -19.19
N VAL A 139 -11.20 -4.38 -19.61
CA VAL A 139 -11.40 -3.16 -20.40
C VAL A 139 -10.84 -1.93 -19.67
N ARG A 140 -11.15 -1.76 -18.39
CA ARG A 140 -10.59 -0.67 -17.57
C ARG A 140 -9.06 -0.71 -17.52
N ASN A 141 -8.48 -1.89 -17.34
CA ASN A 141 -7.03 -2.04 -17.27
C ASN A 141 -6.33 -1.73 -18.59
N ILE A 142 -6.99 -1.96 -19.74
CA ILE A 142 -6.50 -1.59 -21.07
C ILE A 142 -6.55 -0.07 -21.25
N LEU A 143 -7.68 0.57 -20.90
CA LEU A 143 -7.85 2.02 -21.04
C LEU A 143 -6.96 2.84 -20.09
N ASN A 144 -6.54 2.26 -18.96
CA ASN A 144 -5.63 2.89 -18.01
C ASN A 144 -4.16 2.83 -18.43
N ARG A 145 -3.81 2.10 -19.50
CA ARG A 145 -2.45 2.06 -20.04
C ARG A 145 -2.29 3.16 -21.08
N PRO A 146 -1.07 3.70 -21.30
CA PRO A 146 -0.83 4.59 -22.43
C PRO A 146 -1.24 3.87 -23.72
N GLU A 147 -1.96 4.58 -24.59
CA GLU A 147 -2.43 4.05 -25.88
C GLU A 147 -1.22 3.49 -26.64
N SER A 148 -1.32 2.23 -27.08
CA SER A 148 -0.24 1.61 -27.86
C SER A 148 -0.07 2.39 -29.15
N PRO A 149 1.16 2.73 -29.59
CA PRO A 149 1.36 3.34 -30.89
C PRO A 149 0.74 2.41 -31.93
N ALA A 150 -0.30 2.88 -32.59
CA ALA A 150 -0.90 2.18 -33.72
C ALA A 150 0.21 2.04 -34.77
N THR A 151 0.66 0.81 -35.02
CA THR A 151 1.42 0.50 -36.22
C THR A 151 0.51 0.81 -37.41
N GLY A 152 0.90 1.82 -38.18
CA GLY A 152 0.35 2.07 -39.52
C GLY A 152 0.66 0.95 -40.50
#